data_AF-A0A223N2P8-F1
#
_entry.id   AF-A0A223N2P8-F1
#
_cell.length_a   1.000
_cell.length_b   1.000
_cell.length_c   1.000
_cell.angle_alpha   90.00
_cell.angle_beta   90.00
_cell.angle_gamma   90.00
#
_symmetry.space_group_name_H-M   'P 1'
#
loop_
_entity.id
_entity.type
_entity.pdbx_description
1 polymer ?
#
loop_
_entity_poly.entity_id
_entity_poly.type
_entity_poly.pdbx_seq_one_letter_code
_entity_poly.pdbx_strand_id
1 'polypeptide(L)'
;MKEKIKQAFVRYDEGERPQNYGRPGHWYVLDQENVIYPAKIIWALANNISDTTDFHSKYAREQFVLNGFGLFDSRNQKDNDFDTAVDIAIKDSPENRRKRLAQATKKPKVIYEMVKRFKRNPDVVAEVILRADGKCEGCNKAAPFPRRTDGTGYLEVHHKLPLANGGEDTVENAVAMCPNCHREAHFG
;
A
#
# COMPACT_ATOMS: atom_id res chain seq x y z
N MET A 1 16.28 -27.55 1.28
CA MET A 1 15.63 -26.47 2.05
C MET A 1 14.51 -25.80 1.26
N LYS A 2 14.78 -25.36 0.02
CA LYS A 2 13.77 -24.84 -0.93
C LYS A 2 12.44 -25.61 -0.98
N GLU A 3 12.48 -26.94 -1.08
CA GLU A 3 11.27 -27.78 -1.12
C GLU A 3 10.46 -27.75 0.18
N LYS A 4 11.14 -27.71 1.33
CA LYS A 4 10.48 -27.57 2.63
C LYS A 4 9.76 -26.22 2.76
N ILE A 5 10.34 -25.16 2.19
CA ILE A 5 9.72 -23.83 2.14
C ILE A 5 8.48 -23.86 1.25
N LYS A 6 8.51 -24.55 0.10
CA LYS A 6 7.33 -24.72 -0.75
C LYS A 6 6.20 -25.46 -0.03
N GLN A 7 6.52 -26.57 0.64
CA GLN A 7 5.56 -27.32 1.43
C GLN A 7 4.99 -26.50 2.60
N ALA A 8 5.80 -25.60 3.17
CA ALA A 8 5.35 -24.71 4.23
C ALA A 8 4.29 -23.69 3.76
N PHE A 9 4.31 -23.26 2.48
CA PHE A 9 3.22 -22.45 1.92
C PHE A 9 1.91 -23.24 1.89
N VAL A 10 1.94 -24.47 1.38
CA VAL A 10 0.76 -25.34 1.31
C VAL A 10 0.18 -25.59 2.71
N ARG A 11 1.02 -25.96 3.68
CA ARG A 11 0.60 -26.17 5.07
C ARG A 11 0.01 -24.90 5.69
N TYR A 12 0.55 -23.74 5.36
CA TYR A 12 -0.01 -22.46 5.80
C TYR A 12 -1.40 -22.22 5.18
N ASP A 13 -1.61 -22.54 3.91
CA ASP A 13 -2.90 -22.40 3.24
C ASP A 13 -3.95 -23.38 3.77
N GLU A 14 -3.51 -24.57 4.20
CA GLU A 14 -4.33 -25.58 4.88
C GLU A 14 -4.69 -25.20 6.33
N GLY A 15 -4.19 -24.06 6.82
CA GLY A 15 -4.55 -23.51 8.13
C GLY A 15 -3.59 -23.89 9.26
N GLU A 16 -2.47 -24.55 8.98
CA GLU A 16 -1.51 -24.92 10.03
C GLU A 16 -0.77 -23.69 10.58
N ARG A 17 -0.73 -23.54 11.90
CA ARG A 17 -0.07 -22.43 12.58
C ARG A 17 0.76 -22.93 13.78
N PRO A 18 2.01 -22.47 13.95
CA PRO A 18 2.77 -22.70 15.17
C PRO A 18 2.16 -21.99 16.39
N GLN A 19 2.49 -22.46 17.59
CA GLN A 19 2.12 -21.86 18.87
C GLN A 19 2.81 -20.50 19.08
N ASN A 20 2.23 -19.69 19.99
CA ASN A 20 2.67 -18.33 20.30
C ASN A 20 2.79 -17.44 19.06
N TYR A 21 1.88 -17.65 18.11
CA TYR A 21 1.72 -16.78 16.96
C TYR A 21 1.11 -15.44 17.39
N GLY A 22 1.99 -14.46 17.61
CA GLY A 22 1.60 -13.05 17.73
C GLY A 22 1.26 -12.42 16.38
N ARG A 23 0.98 -11.10 16.36
CA ARG A 23 0.81 -10.37 15.09
C ARG A 23 2.05 -10.58 14.20
N PRO A 24 1.88 -10.91 12.90
CA PRO A 24 3.00 -11.11 12.01
C PRO A 24 3.82 -9.81 11.93
N GLY A 25 5.14 -9.96 12.08
CA GLY A 25 6.07 -8.83 12.00
C GLY A 25 6.13 -8.23 10.59
N HIS A 26 7.09 -7.35 10.37
CA HIS A 26 7.18 -6.59 9.12
C HIS A 26 7.74 -7.37 7.92
N TRP A 27 8.16 -8.62 8.11
CA TRP A 27 8.87 -9.39 7.09
C TRP A 27 8.00 -10.50 6.52
N TYR A 28 7.90 -10.50 5.20
CA TYR A 28 7.12 -11.45 4.43
C TYR A 28 8.00 -12.13 3.38
N VAL A 29 7.63 -13.35 3.00
CA VAL A 29 8.24 -14.12 1.93
C VAL A 29 7.22 -14.31 0.81
N LEU A 30 7.70 -14.28 -0.43
CA LEU A 30 6.90 -14.49 -1.62
C LEU A 30 7.09 -15.91 -2.13
N ASP A 31 6.01 -16.57 -2.53
CA ASP A 31 6.10 -17.82 -3.28
C ASP A 31 6.40 -17.57 -4.78
N GLN A 32 6.30 -18.61 -5.61
CA GLN A 32 6.62 -18.52 -7.04
C GLN A 32 5.57 -17.76 -7.85
N GLU A 33 4.38 -17.54 -7.29
CA GLU A 33 3.27 -16.79 -7.87
C GLU A 33 3.16 -15.38 -7.28
N ASN A 34 4.12 -15.00 -6.42
CA ASN A 34 4.15 -13.74 -5.67
C ASN A 34 3.04 -13.62 -4.60
N VAL A 35 2.46 -14.74 -4.15
CA VAL A 35 1.61 -14.75 -2.96
C VAL A 35 2.48 -14.54 -1.73
N ILE A 36 1.95 -13.79 -0.76
CA ILE A 36 2.72 -13.24 0.34
C ILE A 36 2.37 -13.94 1.64
N TYR A 37 3.40 -14.40 2.34
CA TYR A 37 3.26 -15.14 3.58
C TYR A 37 4.13 -14.55 4.69
N PRO A 38 3.72 -14.60 5.96
CA PRO A 38 4.55 -14.13 7.06
C PRO A 38 5.84 -14.95 7.14
N ALA A 39 7.00 -14.30 6.94
CA ALA A 39 8.28 -14.99 6.81
C ALA A 39 8.61 -15.84 8.04
N LYS A 40 8.26 -15.35 9.23
CA LYS A 40 8.46 -16.08 10.49
C LYS A 40 7.66 -17.40 10.51
N ILE A 41 6.41 -17.39 10.03
CA ILE A 41 5.55 -18.58 10.09
C ILE A 41 6.01 -19.63 9.08
N ILE A 42 6.25 -19.20 7.84
CA ILE A 42 6.73 -20.11 6.80
C ILE A 42 8.04 -20.76 7.21
N TRP A 43 8.91 -20.01 7.88
CA TRP A 43 10.15 -20.57 8.41
C TRP A 43 9.90 -21.61 9.50
N ALA A 44 9.00 -21.33 10.43
CA ALA A 44 8.65 -22.27 11.49
C ALA A 44 8.08 -23.57 10.90
N LEU A 45 7.12 -23.47 10.00
CA LEU A 45 6.51 -24.62 9.31
C LEU A 45 7.54 -25.41 8.49
N ALA A 46 8.40 -24.73 7.72
CA ALA A 46 9.43 -25.39 6.91
C ALA A 46 10.46 -26.18 7.74
N ASN A 47 10.63 -25.83 9.02
CA ASN A 47 11.56 -26.46 9.94
C ASN A 47 10.85 -27.29 11.05
N ASN A 48 9.53 -27.44 10.99
CA ASN A 48 8.72 -28.12 12.01
C ASN A 48 8.94 -27.55 13.42
N ILE A 49 9.12 -26.24 13.52
CA ILE A 49 9.22 -25.53 14.78
C ILE A 49 7.80 -25.27 15.28
N SER A 50 7.47 -25.85 16.44
CA SER A 50 6.15 -25.74 17.04
C SER A 50 5.90 -24.39 17.73
N ASP A 51 6.95 -23.70 18.19
CA ASP A 51 6.84 -22.41 18.86
C ASP A 51 7.68 -21.33 18.15
N THR A 52 7.05 -20.23 17.76
CA THR A 52 7.77 -19.16 17.08
C THR A 52 8.77 -18.41 17.97
N THR A 53 8.78 -18.60 19.29
CA THR A 53 9.81 -18.03 20.18
C THR A 53 11.16 -18.74 20.08
N ASP A 54 11.20 -19.94 19.52
CA ASP A 54 12.40 -20.79 19.49
C ASP A 54 13.47 -20.31 18.51
N PHE A 55 13.19 -19.29 17.72
CA PHE A 55 14.16 -18.73 16.78
C PHE A 55 13.93 -17.25 16.49
N HIS A 56 15.03 -16.59 16.13
CA HIS A 56 15.01 -15.23 15.59
C HIS A 56 14.80 -15.24 14.07
N SER A 57 13.89 -14.40 13.58
CA SER A 57 13.53 -14.29 12.16
C SER A 57 14.63 -13.69 11.26
N LYS A 58 15.79 -13.31 11.82
CA LYS A 58 16.95 -12.86 11.03
C LYS A 58 17.49 -13.99 10.15
N TYR A 59 17.73 -15.16 10.74
CA TYR A 59 18.23 -16.31 10.01
C TYR A 59 17.25 -16.79 8.93
N ALA A 60 15.96 -16.81 9.25
CA ALA A 60 14.90 -17.16 8.31
C ALA A 60 14.95 -16.34 7.01
N ARG A 61 15.15 -15.02 7.13
CA ARG A 61 15.22 -14.09 6.00
C ARG A 61 16.39 -14.41 5.07
N GLU A 62 17.59 -14.52 5.62
CA GLU A 62 18.79 -14.87 4.84
C GLU A 62 18.58 -16.18 4.08
N GLN A 63 17.95 -17.16 4.72
CA GLN A 63 17.69 -18.46 4.12
C GLN A 63 16.63 -18.43 3.02
N PHE A 64 15.59 -17.59 3.12
CA PHE A 64 14.63 -17.42 2.02
C PHE A 64 15.33 -16.88 0.77
N VAL A 65 16.17 -15.85 0.91
CA VAL A 65 16.93 -15.28 -0.21
C VAL A 65 17.89 -16.30 -0.82
N LEU A 66 18.65 -17.02 0.01
CA LEU A 66 19.58 -18.07 -0.44
C LEU A 66 18.87 -19.21 -1.19
N ASN A 67 17.60 -19.47 -0.89
CA ASN A 67 16.80 -20.49 -1.57
C ASN A 67 15.98 -19.93 -2.75
N GLY A 68 16.19 -18.65 -3.10
CA GLY A 68 15.59 -18.00 -4.26
C GLY A 68 14.15 -17.52 -4.06
N PHE A 69 13.74 -17.26 -2.82
CA PHE A 69 12.45 -16.64 -2.52
C PHE A 69 12.60 -15.14 -2.31
N GLY A 70 11.61 -14.37 -2.78
CA GLY A 70 11.54 -12.94 -2.54
C GLY A 70 11.24 -12.63 -1.09
N LEU A 71 11.82 -11.56 -0.55
CA LEU A 71 11.47 -11.01 0.74
C LEU A 71 10.88 -9.61 0.59
N PHE A 72 9.94 -9.30 1.46
CA PHE A 72 9.30 -8.00 1.55
C PHE A 72 9.34 -7.48 3.00
N ASP A 73 9.83 -6.25 3.19
CA ASP A 73 9.75 -5.53 4.47
C ASP A 73 8.65 -4.48 4.37
N SER A 74 7.58 -4.66 5.13
CA SER A 74 6.43 -3.75 5.16
C SER A 74 6.75 -2.38 5.79
N ARG A 75 7.94 -2.18 6.37
CA ARG A 75 8.40 -0.86 6.85
C ARG A 75 9.01 -0.01 5.76
N ASN A 76 9.43 -0.61 4.65
CA ASN A 76 10.05 0.10 3.53
C ASN A 76 9.02 0.74 2.60
N GLN A 77 7.96 1.36 3.15
CA GLN A 77 7.22 2.38 2.40
C GLN A 77 8.10 3.62 2.33
N LYS A 78 8.93 3.71 1.27
CA LYS A 78 9.71 4.90 0.97
C LYS A 78 8.83 5.96 0.30
N ASP A 79 7.86 6.51 1.03
CA ASP A 79 7.00 7.56 0.47
C ASP A 79 7.65 8.95 0.45
N ASN A 80 8.95 9.09 0.79
CA ASN A 80 9.61 10.41 0.94
C ASN A 80 10.93 10.60 0.14
N ASP A 81 11.36 9.63 -0.68
CA ASP A 81 12.65 9.74 -1.41
C ASP A 81 12.50 10.54 -2.71
N PHE A 82 11.38 10.38 -3.42
CA PHE A 82 11.18 10.98 -4.74
C PHE A 82 10.95 12.50 -4.68
N ASP A 83 10.02 12.96 -3.86
CA ASP A 83 9.72 14.40 -3.76
C ASP A 83 10.95 15.19 -3.26
N THR A 84 11.69 14.64 -2.30
CA THR A 84 12.98 15.19 -1.87
C THR A 84 13.99 15.28 -3.03
N ALA A 85 14.09 14.23 -3.85
CA ALA A 85 14.96 14.23 -5.02
C ALA A 85 14.52 15.25 -6.09
N VAL A 86 13.21 15.44 -6.26
CA VAL A 86 12.64 16.48 -7.12
C VAL A 86 13.02 17.87 -6.61
N ASP A 87 12.88 18.14 -5.31
CA ASP A 87 13.26 19.43 -4.71
C ASP A 87 14.74 19.74 -4.89
N ILE A 88 15.60 18.74 -4.68
CA ILE A 88 17.04 18.85 -4.96
C ILE A 88 17.28 19.17 -6.43
N ALA A 89 16.57 18.50 -7.35
CA ALA A 89 16.71 18.73 -8.78
C ALA A 89 16.21 20.13 -9.21
N ILE A 90 15.13 20.64 -8.60
CA ILE A 90 14.60 21.98 -8.85
C ILE A 90 15.62 23.05 -8.45
N LYS A 91 16.28 22.88 -7.30
CA LYS A 91 17.30 23.81 -6.79
C LYS A 91 18.59 23.84 -7.62
N ASP A 92 18.80 22.85 -8.48
CA ASP A 92 19.96 22.79 -9.37
C ASP A 92 19.75 23.63 -10.65
N SER A 93 20.82 23.82 -11.43
CA SER A 93 20.74 24.56 -12.69
C SER A 93 20.01 23.77 -13.78
N PRO A 94 19.28 24.46 -14.68
CA PRO A 94 18.70 23.83 -15.87
C PRO A 94 19.73 23.06 -16.71
N GLU A 95 20.96 23.58 -16.82
CA GLU A 95 22.06 22.95 -17.57
C GLU A 95 22.43 21.59 -16.96
N ASN A 96 22.56 21.52 -15.63
CA ASN A 96 22.91 20.29 -14.93
C ASN A 96 21.79 19.24 -15.04
N ARG A 97 20.52 19.67 -14.89
CA ARG A 97 19.37 18.79 -15.15
C ARG A 97 19.38 18.23 -16.57
N ARG A 98 19.59 19.08 -17.58
CA ARG A 98 19.65 18.64 -18.98
C ARG A 98 20.78 17.65 -19.24
N LYS A 99 21.96 17.86 -18.64
CA LYS A 99 23.07 16.89 -18.71
C LYS A 99 22.69 15.53 -18.12
N ARG A 100 22.07 15.50 -16.93
CA ARG A 100 21.57 14.25 -16.32
C ARG A 100 20.53 13.55 -17.21
N LEU A 101 19.58 14.32 -17.74
CA LEU A 101 18.53 13.79 -18.62
C LEU A 101 19.09 13.22 -19.95
N ALA A 102 20.12 13.84 -20.52
CA ALA A 102 20.76 13.35 -21.75
C ALA A 102 21.43 11.97 -21.55
N GLN A 103 21.88 11.67 -20.34
CA GLN A 103 22.53 10.40 -19.98
C GLN A 103 21.56 9.38 -19.37
N ALA A 104 20.34 9.80 -19.01
CA ALA A 104 19.37 8.96 -18.32
C ALA A 104 18.70 7.94 -19.26
N THR A 105 18.36 6.77 -18.73
CA THR A 105 17.53 5.78 -19.42
C THR A 105 16.12 6.34 -19.61
N LYS A 106 15.65 6.42 -20.87
CA LYS A 106 14.30 6.92 -21.18
C LYS A 106 13.17 6.01 -20.67
N LYS A 107 13.46 4.72 -20.45
CA LYS A 107 12.50 3.77 -19.90
C LYS A 107 12.69 3.70 -18.38
N PRO A 108 11.66 4.01 -17.57
CA PRO A 108 11.75 3.90 -16.12
C PRO A 108 11.83 2.42 -15.71
N LYS A 109 12.37 2.17 -14.52
CA LYS A 109 12.29 0.85 -13.89
C LYS A 109 10.89 0.67 -13.31
N VAL A 110 10.33 -0.52 -13.47
CA VAL A 110 9.06 -0.89 -12.82
C VAL A 110 9.36 -1.29 -11.38
N ILE A 111 8.56 -0.79 -10.44
CA ILE A 111 8.61 -1.13 -9.03
C ILE A 111 7.24 -1.70 -8.66
N TYR A 112 7.23 -2.77 -7.86
CA TYR A 112 6.02 -3.38 -7.33
C TYR A 112 5.94 -3.10 -5.83
N GLU A 113 4.79 -2.65 -5.36
CA GLU A 113 4.57 -2.29 -3.95
C GLU A 113 3.28 -2.91 -3.41
N MET A 114 3.32 -3.30 -2.15
CA MET A 114 2.15 -3.77 -1.42
C MET A 114 1.56 -2.64 -0.59
N VAL A 115 0.29 -2.35 -0.81
CA VAL A 115 -0.42 -1.26 -0.11
C VAL A 115 -1.56 -1.82 0.73
N LYS A 116 -1.65 -1.38 1.98
CA LYS A 116 -2.85 -1.59 2.80
C LYS A 116 -3.94 -0.65 2.30
N ARG A 117 -5.15 -1.19 2.06
CA ARG A 117 -6.34 -0.40 1.72
C ARG A 117 -7.51 -0.78 2.61
N PHE A 118 -8.41 0.17 2.82
CA PHE A 118 -9.69 -0.08 3.48
C PHE A 118 -10.73 -0.43 2.41
N LYS A 119 -11.45 -1.53 2.61
CA LYS A 119 -12.65 -1.84 1.83
C LYS A 119 -13.77 -0.92 2.33
N ARG A 120 -14.07 0.12 1.56
CA ARG A 120 -15.11 1.11 1.91
C ARG A 120 -16.50 0.55 1.65
N ASN A 121 -17.47 1.00 2.44
CA ASN A 121 -18.88 0.73 2.23
C ASN A 121 -19.37 1.53 1.00
N PRO A 122 -19.82 0.87 -0.07
CA PRO A 122 -20.30 1.56 -1.26
C PRO A 122 -21.52 2.47 -0.99
N ASP A 123 -22.37 2.13 -0.02
CA ASP A 123 -23.58 2.89 0.27
C ASP A 123 -23.24 4.24 0.92
N VAL A 124 -22.22 4.28 1.77
CA VAL A 124 -21.71 5.54 2.34
C VAL A 124 -21.20 6.46 1.23
N VAL A 125 -20.46 5.91 0.27
CA VAL A 125 -19.93 6.66 -0.87
C VAL A 125 -21.07 7.19 -1.74
N ALA A 126 -22.04 6.34 -2.07
CA ALA A 126 -23.18 6.71 -2.90
C ALA A 126 -24.04 7.80 -2.24
N GLU A 127 -24.39 7.64 -0.96
CA GLU A 127 -25.19 8.59 -0.20
C GLU A 127 -24.53 9.97 -0.15
N VAL A 128 -23.21 10.02 0.13
CA VAL A 128 -22.46 11.28 0.20
C VAL A 128 -22.37 11.97 -1.17
N ILE A 129 -22.23 11.21 -2.25
CA ILE A 129 -22.23 11.76 -3.62
C ILE A 129 -23.61 12.31 -4.00
N LEU A 130 -24.69 11.59 -3.68
CA LEU A 130 -26.06 12.02 -3.96
C LEU A 130 -26.43 13.27 -3.15
N ARG A 131 -26.11 13.29 -1.85
CA ARG A 131 -26.29 14.44 -0.95
C ARG A 131 -25.63 15.71 -1.49
N ALA A 132 -24.45 15.56 -2.10
CA ALA A 132 -23.67 16.67 -2.63
C ALA A 132 -24.26 17.29 -3.91
N ASP A 133 -25.14 16.58 -4.63
CA ASP A 133 -25.84 17.07 -5.83
C ASP A 133 -24.92 17.80 -6.82
N GLY A 134 -23.77 17.19 -7.10
CA GLY A 134 -22.78 17.74 -8.04
C GLY A 134 -22.09 19.02 -7.56
N LYS A 135 -22.18 19.39 -6.28
CA LYS A 135 -21.45 20.52 -5.68
C LYS A 135 -20.46 20.02 -4.63
N CYS A 136 -19.26 20.59 -4.65
CA CYS A 136 -18.23 20.30 -3.65
C CYS A 136 -18.68 20.80 -2.27
N GLU A 137 -18.70 19.93 -1.26
CA GLU A 137 -19.07 20.29 0.12
C GLU A 137 -17.97 21.08 0.85
N GLY A 138 -16.78 21.22 0.25
CA GLY A 138 -15.69 22.05 0.78
C GLY A 138 -15.73 23.51 0.30
N CYS A 139 -15.93 23.73 -1.00
CA CYS A 139 -15.88 25.08 -1.59
C CYS A 139 -17.20 25.55 -2.23
N ASN A 140 -18.25 24.74 -2.18
CA ASN A 140 -19.59 25.01 -2.73
C ASN A 140 -19.64 25.24 -4.24
N LYS A 141 -18.55 25.02 -4.96
CA LYS A 141 -18.50 25.10 -6.43
C LYS A 141 -19.06 23.82 -7.04
N ALA A 142 -19.62 23.94 -8.24
CA ALA A 142 -20.01 22.79 -9.04
C ALA A 142 -18.81 21.87 -9.30
N ALA A 143 -19.09 20.58 -9.49
CA ALA A 143 -18.11 19.59 -9.89
C ALA A 143 -17.36 20.07 -11.16
N PRO A 144 -16.05 19.87 -11.24
CA PRO A 144 -15.22 20.47 -12.30
C PRO A 144 -15.52 19.92 -13.69
N PHE A 145 -16.04 18.70 -13.78
CA PHE A 145 -16.39 18.05 -15.04
C PHE A 145 -17.39 16.91 -14.82
N PRO A 146 -18.13 16.49 -15.86
CA PRO A 146 -19.01 15.32 -15.80
C PRO A 146 -18.22 14.01 -15.89
N ARG A 147 -18.63 12.98 -15.15
CA ARG A 147 -18.10 11.61 -15.24
C ARG A 147 -18.34 11.06 -16.64
N ARG A 148 -17.34 10.40 -17.19
CA ARG A 148 -17.44 9.75 -18.51
C ARG A 148 -18.48 8.63 -18.55
N THR A 149 -18.72 7.98 -17.41
CA THR A 149 -19.58 6.80 -17.31
C THR A 149 -21.07 7.13 -17.40
N ASP A 150 -21.50 8.24 -16.82
CA ASP A 150 -22.93 8.55 -16.60
C ASP A 150 -23.28 10.04 -16.74
N GLY A 151 -22.30 10.92 -16.98
CA GLY A 151 -22.51 12.37 -17.13
C GLY A 151 -22.69 13.13 -15.80
N THR A 152 -22.71 12.47 -14.65
CA THR A 152 -22.89 13.13 -13.33
C THR A 152 -21.66 13.94 -12.92
N GLY A 153 -21.80 14.91 -12.01
CA GLY A 153 -20.64 15.69 -11.53
C GLY A 153 -19.56 14.83 -10.85
N TYR A 154 -18.30 14.96 -11.29
CA TYR A 154 -17.18 14.24 -10.67
C TYR A 154 -16.79 14.88 -9.32
N LEU A 155 -17.01 14.13 -8.23
CA LEU A 155 -16.54 14.44 -6.88
C LEU A 155 -15.89 13.19 -6.27
N GLU A 156 -15.01 13.41 -5.28
CA GLU A 156 -14.29 12.38 -4.55
C GLU A 156 -14.74 12.37 -3.08
N VAL A 157 -15.07 11.19 -2.55
CA VAL A 157 -15.46 11.05 -1.14
C VAL A 157 -14.22 10.96 -0.25
N HIS A 158 -14.16 11.89 0.70
CA HIS A 158 -13.13 12.04 1.70
C HIS A 158 -13.70 11.79 3.10
N HIS A 159 -12.97 11.07 3.95
CA HIS A 159 -13.33 10.91 5.37
C HIS A 159 -12.67 12.01 6.21
N LYS A 160 -13.47 12.81 6.93
CA LYS A 160 -13.03 13.94 7.77
C LYS A 160 -12.01 13.50 8.82
N LEU A 161 -12.33 12.44 9.57
CA LEU A 161 -11.35 11.66 10.32
C LEU A 161 -10.90 10.49 9.43
N PRO A 162 -9.63 10.46 8.98
CA PRO A 162 -9.17 9.40 8.10
C PRO A 162 -9.34 8.02 8.71
N LEU A 163 -9.76 7.04 7.90
CA LEU A 163 -9.88 5.63 8.32
C LEU A 163 -8.56 5.07 8.88
N ALA A 164 -7.42 5.53 8.34
CA ALA A 164 -6.09 5.17 8.82
C ALA A 164 -5.83 5.61 10.28
N ASN A 165 -6.51 6.66 10.73
CA ASN A 165 -6.42 7.21 12.08
C ASN A 165 -7.59 6.77 12.98
N GLY A 166 -8.28 5.70 12.60
CA GLY A 166 -9.41 5.16 13.36
C GLY A 166 -10.76 5.81 13.08
N GLY A 167 -10.88 6.60 12.00
CA GLY A 167 -12.16 7.13 11.56
C GLY A 167 -13.14 6.03 11.14
N GLU A 168 -14.41 6.24 11.41
CA GLU A 168 -15.49 5.34 11.01
C GLU A 168 -15.85 5.55 9.53
N ASP A 169 -16.30 4.48 8.87
CA ASP A 169 -16.78 4.55 7.50
C ASP A 169 -18.29 4.84 7.50
N THR A 170 -18.63 6.09 7.77
CA THR A 170 -20.01 6.59 7.95
C THR A 170 -20.28 7.86 7.14
N VAL A 171 -21.56 8.15 6.87
CA VAL A 171 -21.98 9.33 6.10
C VAL A 171 -21.63 10.62 6.83
N GLU A 172 -21.67 10.62 8.16
CA GLU A 172 -21.35 11.75 9.04
C GLU A 172 -19.86 12.08 8.99
N ASN A 173 -19.01 11.05 8.89
CA ASN A 173 -17.57 11.19 8.76
C ASN A 173 -17.12 11.42 7.31
N ALA A 174 -18.02 11.42 6.32
CA ALA A 174 -17.67 11.51 4.91
C ALA A 174 -18.19 12.80 4.24
N VAL A 175 -17.41 13.31 3.28
CA VAL A 175 -17.73 14.51 2.50
C VAL A 175 -17.36 14.33 1.02
N ALA A 176 -18.17 14.86 0.11
CA ALA A 176 -17.87 14.90 -1.30
C ALA A 176 -17.10 16.18 -1.66
N MET A 177 -15.88 16.03 -2.15
CA MET A 177 -15.00 17.16 -2.51
C MET A 177 -14.61 17.13 -3.98
N CYS A 178 -14.40 18.30 -4.57
CA CYS A 178 -13.71 18.38 -5.85
C CYS A 178 -12.23 17.97 -5.67
N PRO A 179 -11.53 17.58 -6.74
CA PRO A 179 -10.13 17.15 -6.65
C PRO A 179 -9.22 18.16 -5.96
N ASN A 180 -9.45 19.47 -6.17
CA ASN A 180 -8.64 20.52 -5.55
C ASN A 180 -8.81 20.55 -4.03
N CYS A 181 -10.06 20.66 -3.55
CA CYS A 181 -10.35 20.68 -2.12
C CYS A 181 -9.96 19.36 -1.44
N HIS A 182 -10.10 18.23 -2.14
CA HIS A 182 -9.70 16.95 -1.60
C HIS A 182 -8.18 16.88 -1.38
N ARG A 183 -7.38 17.40 -2.33
CA ARG A 183 -5.91 17.47 -2.17
C ARG A 183 -5.49 18.48 -1.11
N GLU A 184 -6.11 19.66 -1.06
CA GLU A 184 -5.92 20.65 0.00
C GLU A 184 -6.18 20.04 1.39
N ALA A 185 -7.23 19.23 1.55
CA ALA A 185 -7.51 18.54 2.81
C ALA A 185 -6.44 17.52 3.24
N HIS A 186 -5.67 16.96 2.30
CA HIS A 186 -4.56 16.04 2.60
C HIS A 186 -3.21 16.75 2.80
N PHE A 187 -2.95 17.83 2.05
CA PHE A 187 -1.60 18.40 1.90
C PHE A 187 -1.47 19.88 2.26
N GLY A 188 -2.57 20.64 2.28
CA GLY A 188 -2.55 22.10 2.36
C GLY A 188 -2.34 22.73 0.99
#